data_AF-A0A2P2KR37-F1
#
_entry.id   AF-A0A2P2KR37-F1
#
_cell.length_a   1.000
_cell.length_b   1.000
_cell.length_c   1.000
_cell.angle_alpha   90.00
_cell.angle_beta   90.00
_cell.angle_gamma   90.00
#
_symmetry.space_group_name_H-M   'P 1'
#
loop_
_entity.id
_entity.type
_entity.pdbx_description
1 polymer ?
#
loop_
_entity_poly.entity_id
_entity_poly.type
_entity_poly.pdbx_seq_one_letter_code
_entity_poly.pdbx_strand_id
1 'polypeptide(L)'
;MAKSFVLVVSVLFMASLLNGVIAIAARTEDGSEEWGYVEVRPKAHMFWWLYRSPCRVKDPYKPWPIILWLQGGPGSSGIGMGNFEEVGPLDSNLNPRNSTWLRIADLLFVDNPVGTGYSFVEDKQLFVKTDNEAATDLTTLLEEIFNRNESLQKSPLYIVGESYGGKFAVTLGLSALKAIEAGKLKVKLGGVALGDSWISPEDFVV
;
A
#
# COMPACT_ATOMS: atom_id res chain seq x y z
N MET A 1 -19.29 45.65 1.74
CA MET A 1 -18.83 45.28 3.10
C MET A 1 -18.00 44.01 2.95
N ALA A 2 -16.70 44.12 3.19
CA ALA A 2 -15.72 43.08 2.98
C ALA A 2 -15.84 41.95 4.01
N LYS A 3 -15.41 40.74 3.63
CA LYS A 3 -14.45 39.95 4.42
C LYS A 3 -13.82 38.87 3.53
N SER A 4 -12.54 39.08 3.27
CA SER A 4 -11.61 38.18 2.60
C SER A 4 -11.51 36.85 3.35
N PHE A 5 -11.67 35.74 2.63
CA PHE A 5 -11.19 34.42 3.06
C PHE A 5 -9.89 34.15 2.29
N VAL A 6 -8.80 34.72 2.78
CA VAL A 6 -7.45 34.54 2.24
C VAL A 6 -6.65 33.79 3.29
N LEU A 7 -6.14 32.62 2.88
CA LEU A 7 -4.88 32.01 3.32
C LEU A 7 -4.79 31.44 4.75
N VAL A 8 -5.33 30.24 4.99
CA VAL A 8 -4.88 29.35 6.11
C VAL A 8 -4.68 27.90 5.63
N VAL A 9 -4.23 27.70 4.39
CA VAL A 9 -3.87 26.34 3.90
C VAL A 9 -2.35 26.19 3.74
N SER A 10 -1.59 27.28 3.71
CA SER A 10 -0.17 27.25 3.32
C SER A 10 0.84 27.14 4.48
N VAL A 11 0.40 27.14 5.74
CA VAL A 11 1.34 27.18 6.90
C VAL A 11 1.62 25.80 7.50
N LEU A 12 0.73 24.81 7.32
CA LEU A 12 0.98 23.45 7.80
C LEU A 12 1.94 22.65 6.90
N PHE A 13 2.21 23.11 5.68
CA PHE A 13 3.13 22.45 4.76
C PHE A 13 4.61 22.78 4.99
N MET A 14 4.92 23.82 5.78
CA MET A 14 6.30 24.31 5.93
C MET A 14 6.99 23.92 7.25
N ALA A 15 6.30 23.29 8.19
CA ALA A 15 6.84 23.02 9.53
C ALA A 15 7.53 21.65 9.70
N SER A 16 7.53 20.79 8.68
CA SER A 16 8.08 19.41 8.77
C SER A 16 9.48 19.25 8.17
N LEU A 17 10.13 20.31 7.68
CA LEU A 17 11.42 20.21 6.98
C LEU A 17 12.66 20.21 7.89
N LEU A 18 12.50 19.98 9.20
CA LEU A 18 13.61 19.96 10.15
C LEU A 18 13.60 18.65 10.93
N ASN A 19 14.18 17.62 10.31
CA ASN A 19 14.90 16.46 10.87
C ASN A 19 14.56 15.17 10.11
N GLY A 20 15.58 14.63 9.42
CA GLY A 20 15.69 13.31 8.79
C GLY A 20 14.45 12.41 8.67
N VAL A 21 14.08 12.12 7.41
CA VAL A 21 13.14 11.06 6.97
C VAL A 21 11.85 10.99 7.80
N ILE A 22 10.96 11.95 7.56
CA ILE A 22 9.59 11.87 8.06
C ILE A 22 8.78 11.08 7.04
N ALA A 23 8.41 9.84 7.37
CA ALA A 23 7.24 9.23 6.78
C ALA A 23 6.04 10.09 7.19
N ILE A 24 5.59 10.96 6.28
CA ILE A 24 4.43 11.82 6.52
C ILE A 24 3.20 10.96 6.26
N ALA A 25 2.65 10.38 7.34
CA ALA A 25 1.37 9.70 7.32
C ALA A 25 0.29 10.63 7.90
N ALA A 26 -0.79 10.82 7.14
CA ALA A 26 -2.03 11.40 7.63
C ALA A 26 -2.95 10.27 8.12
N ARG A 27 -3.84 10.58 9.06
CA ARG A 27 -4.84 9.62 9.57
C ARG A 27 -6.16 10.31 9.87
N THR A 28 -7.26 9.58 9.74
CA THR A 28 -8.58 10.04 10.21
C THR A 28 -8.61 10.11 11.73
N GLU A 29 -9.49 10.96 12.30
CA GLU A 29 -9.62 11.15 13.75
C GLU A 29 -10.00 9.86 14.48
N ASP A 30 -10.82 9.02 13.83
CA ASP A 30 -11.24 7.72 14.35
C ASP A 30 -10.22 6.60 14.08
N GLY A 31 -9.13 6.89 13.35
CA GLY A 31 -8.08 5.95 13.00
C GLY A 31 -8.53 4.84 12.04
N SER A 32 -9.67 5.03 11.36
CA SER A 32 -10.19 4.10 10.35
C SER A 32 -9.33 4.08 9.08
N GLU A 33 -8.58 5.15 8.83
CA GLU A 33 -7.77 5.34 7.63
C GLU A 33 -6.43 5.97 7.98
N GLU A 34 -5.39 5.50 7.31
CA GLU A 34 -4.04 6.06 7.40
C GLU A 34 -3.41 6.00 6.01
N TRP A 35 -2.81 7.09 5.55
CA TRP A 35 -2.17 7.14 4.24
C TRP A 35 -0.97 8.07 4.26
N GLY A 36 -0.02 7.85 3.37
CA GLY A 36 1.18 8.67 3.34
C GLY A 36 2.20 8.20 2.33
N TYR A 37 3.40 8.74 2.49
CA TYR A 37 4.55 8.39 1.67
C TYR A 37 5.64 7.73 2.51
N VAL A 38 6.32 6.76 1.89
CA VAL A 38 7.61 6.22 2.37
C VAL A 38 8.66 6.45 1.30
N GLU A 39 9.79 7.02 1.70
CA GLU A 39 10.99 7.09 0.87
C GLU A 39 11.67 5.71 0.87
N VAL A 40 11.35 4.87 -0.12
CA VAL A 40 11.80 3.46 -0.20
C VAL A 40 13.22 3.31 -0.73
N ARG A 41 13.67 4.31 -1.49
CA ARG A 41 15.06 4.55 -1.91
C ARG A 41 15.29 6.07 -1.90
N PRO A 42 16.54 6.55 -1.84
CA PRO A 42 16.82 7.98 -1.92
C PRO A 42 16.07 8.65 -3.08
N LYS A 43 15.20 9.61 -2.77
CA LYS A 43 14.38 10.37 -3.73
C LYS A 43 13.31 9.57 -4.51
N ALA A 44 12.95 8.38 -4.01
CA ALA A 44 11.91 7.53 -4.57
C ALA A 44 10.85 7.26 -3.49
N HIS A 45 9.62 7.72 -3.74
CA HIS A 45 8.57 7.82 -2.73
C HIS A 45 7.35 6.98 -3.14
N MET A 46 7.00 5.99 -2.31
CA MET A 46 5.80 5.17 -2.51
C MET A 46 4.62 5.70 -1.69
N PHE A 47 3.50 5.91 -2.37
CA PHE A 47 2.22 6.22 -1.73
C PHE A 47 1.49 4.94 -1.32
N TRP A 48 0.91 4.97 -0.12
CA TRP A 48 0.13 3.88 0.45
C TRP A 48 -1.09 4.40 1.19
N TRP A 49 -2.14 3.56 1.25
CA TRP A 49 -3.37 3.84 1.98
C TRP A 49 -3.87 2.59 2.68
N LEU A 50 -3.93 2.64 4.01
CA LEU A 50 -4.45 1.61 4.89
C LEU A 50 -5.86 1.95 5.37
N TYR A 51 -6.79 1.02 5.20
CA TYR A 51 -8.12 1.03 5.77
C TYR A 51 -8.22 -0.01 6.88
N ARG A 52 -8.75 0.40 8.04
CA ARG A 52 -9.10 -0.48 9.16
C ARG A 52 -10.55 -0.91 9.05
N SER A 53 -10.78 -2.20 9.14
CA SER A 53 -12.12 -2.76 9.07
C SER A 53 -12.98 -2.37 10.27
N PRO A 54 -14.20 -1.87 10.08
CA PRO A 54 -15.16 -1.70 11.16
C PRO A 54 -15.69 -3.05 11.67
N CYS A 55 -15.49 -4.13 10.91
CA CYS A 55 -15.89 -5.49 11.28
C CYS A 55 -14.82 -6.22 12.09
N ARG A 56 -13.66 -5.58 12.35
CA ARG A 56 -12.53 -6.17 13.07
C ARG A 56 -12.97 -6.65 14.46
N VAL A 57 -12.89 -7.96 14.66
CA VAL A 57 -13.11 -8.57 15.98
C VAL A 57 -11.82 -8.61 16.78
N LYS A 58 -11.90 -8.32 18.08
CA LYS A 58 -10.77 -8.48 19.03
C LYS A 58 -10.71 -9.90 19.58
N ASP A 59 -10.68 -10.88 18.69
CA ASP A 59 -10.57 -12.29 19.06
C ASP A 59 -9.11 -12.76 18.92
N PRO A 60 -8.43 -13.15 20.01
CA PRO A 60 -7.07 -13.67 19.95
C PRO A 60 -6.95 -15.00 19.17
N TYR A 61 -8.03 -15.77 19.05
CA TYR A 61 -8.06 -17.04 18.34
C TYR A 61 -8.35 -16.89 16.84
N LYS A 62 -8.80 -15.71 16.41
CA LYS A 62 -9.10 -15.41 15.01
C LYS A 62 -8.44 -14.08 14.61
N PRO A 63 -7.12 -14.08 14.34
CA PRO A 63 -6.42 -12.85 14.00
C PRO A 63 -6.98 -12.24 12.71
N TRP A 64 -7.35 -10.97 12.76
CA TRP A 64 -7.93 -10.25 11.62
C TRP A 64 -6.87 -10.01 10.54
N PRO A 65 -7.09 -10.41 9.27
CA PRO A 65 -6.07 -10.31 8.23
C PRO A 65 -5.91 -8.88 7.70
N ILE A 66 -4.73 -8.60 7.14
CA ILE A 66 -4.47 -7.43 6.29
C ILE A 66 -4.25 -7.95 4.87
N ILE A 67 -4.94 -7.38 3.89
CA ILE A 67 -4.72 -7.64 2.48
C ILE A 67 -3.94 -6.47 1.89
N LEU A 68 -2.72 -6.73 1.42
CA LEU A 68 -2.01 -5.84 0.51
C LEU A 68 -2.50 -6.11 -0.91
N TRP A 69 -3.06 -5.09 -1.57
CA TRP A 69 -3.49 -5.17 -2.96
C TRP A 69 -2.44 -4.58 -3.91
N LEU A 70 -2.05 -5.33 -4.94
CA LEU A 70 -1.11 -4.92 -5.97
C LEU A 70 -1.77 -4.97 -7.35
N GLN A 71 -1.99 -3.79 -7.93
CA GLN A 71 -2.52 -3.64 -9.27
C GLN A 71 -1.49 -4.01 -10.36
N GLY A 72 -1.98 -4.37 -11.54
CA GLY A 72 -1.17 -4.68 -12.71
C GLY A 72 -0.80 -3.49 -13.60
N GLY A 73 -0.95 -3.69 -14.91
CA GLY A 73 -0.44 -2.80 -15.96
C GLY A 73 0.71 -3.45 -16.73
N PRO A 74 2.00 -3.23 -16.37
CA PRO A 74 2.50 -2.55 -15.15
C PRO A 74 2.30 -1.03 -15.16
N GLY A 75 2.11 -0.44 -13.97
CA GLY A 75 1.99 1.01 -13.78
C GLY A 75 0.55 1.53 -13.62
N SER A 76 -0.42 0.63 -13.46
CA SER A 76 -1.78 1.02 -13.07
C SER A 76 -1.86 1.30 -11.58
N SER A 77 -2.59 2.35 -11.20
CA SER A 77 -2.69 2.78 -9.79
C SER A 77 -3.48 1.79 -8.96
N GLY A 78 -2.88 1.30 -7.86
CA GLY A 78 -3.57 0.48 -6.86
C GLY A 78 -4.59 1.28 -6.06
N ILE A 79 -4.39 2.59 -5.95
CA ILE A 79 -5.35 3.50 -5.32
C ILE A 79 -6.48 3.81 -6.31
N GLY A 80 -6.18 4.11 -7.56
CA GLY A 80 -7.19 4.40 -8.57
C GLY A 80 -8.10 3.20 -8.85
N MET A 81 -7.52 2.07 -9.24
CA MET A 81 -8.28 0.88 -9.67
C MET A 81 -8.66 0.01 -8.46
N GLY A 82 -7.67 -0.60 -7.79
CA GLY A 82 -7.92 -1.52 -6.69
C GLY A 82 -8.83 -0.97 -5.58
N ASN A 83 -8.56 0.25 -5.13
CA ASN A 83 -9.36 0.88 -4.09
C ASN A 83 -10.72 1.38 -4.63
N PHE A 84 -10.73 2.31 -5.59
CA PHE A 84 -11.98 2.98 -5.98
C PHE A 84 -12.82 2.25 -7.04
N GLU A 85 -12.24 1.39 -7.86
CA GLU A 85 -12.98 0.68 -8.92
C GLU A 85 -13.35 -0.75 -8.52
N GLU A 86 -12.56 -1.39 -7.66
CA GLU A 86 -12.69 -2.82 -7.37
C GLU A 86 -13.14 -3.13 -5.93
N VAL A 87 -12.21 -3.25 -4.99
CA VAL A 87 -12.42 -3.93 -3.69
C VAL A 87 -12.44 -2.99 -2.49
N GLY A 88 -12.08 -1.72 -2.66
CA GLY A 88 -12.09 -0.71 -1.61
C GLY A 88 -13.49 -0.31 -1.13
N PRO A 89 -13.57 0.54 -0.08
CA PRO A 89 -14.83 0.84 0.59
C PRO A 89 -15.74 1.80 -0.18
N LEU A 90 -15.17 2.61 -1.08
CA LEU A 90 -15.89 3.61 -1.87
C LEU A 90 -15.73 3.32 -3.37
N ASP A 91 -16.70 3.74 -4.18
CA ASP A 91 -16.55 3.82 -5.64
C ASP A 91 -15.83 5.10 -6.08
N SER A 92 -15.54 5.25 -7.37
CA SER A 92 -14.90 6.45 -7.93
C SER A 92 -15.72 7.74 -7.79
N ASN A 93 -17.01 7.63 -7.46
CA ASN A 93 -17.90 8.76 -7.14
C ASN A 93 -18.04 8.98 -5.62
N LEU A 94 -17.21 8.29 -4.81
CA LEU A 94 -17.20 8.31 -3.35
C LEU A 94 -18.46 7.74 -2.69
N ASN A 95 -19.23 6.90 -3.38
CA ASN A 95 -20.36 6.21 -2.78
C ASN A 95 -19.88 4.93 -2.06
N PRO A 96 -20.49 4.55 -0.92
CA PRO A 96 -20.17 3.30 -0.23
C PRO A 96 -20.39 2.06 -1.10
N ARG A 97 -19.44 1.14 -1.07
CA ARG A 97 -19.46 -0.13 -1.82
C ARG A 97 -19.92 -1.29 -0.94
N ASN A 98 -21.00 -1.96 -1.33
CA ASN A 98 -21.49 -3.13 -0.60
C ASN A 98 -20.60 -4.37 -0.74
N SER A 99 -19.87 -4.49 -1.85
CA SER A 99 -18.97 -5.60 -2.15
C SER A 99 -17.54 -5.41 -1.62
N THR A 100 -17.28 -4.36 -0.82
CA THR A 100 -15.92 -4.10 -0.32
C THR A 100 -15.35 -5.27 0.48
N TRP A 101 -14.06 -5.53 0.28
CA TRP A 101 -13.31 -6.53 1.02
C TRP A 101 -12.98 -6.07 2.45
N LEU A 102 -13.22 -4.79 2.77
CA LEU A 102 -13.06 -4.25 4.12
C LEU A 102 -13.98 -4.95 5.14
N ARG A 103 -14.99 -5.70 4.69
CA ARG A 103 -15.85 -6.54 5.56
C ARG A 103 -15.13 -7.75 6.17
N ILE A 104 -14.02 -8.19 5.59
CA ILE A 104 -13.31 -9.42 5.98
C ILE A 104 -11.82 -9.22 6.30
N ALA A 105 -11.24 -8.06 5.96
CA ALA A 105 -9.83 -7.75 6.18
C ALA A 105 -9.64 -6.24 6.37
N ASP A 106 -8.53 -5.84 6.99
CA ASP A 106 -7.96 -4.51 6.77
C ASP A 106 -7.37 -4.47 5.35
N LEU A 107 -7.45 -3.34 4.64
CA LEU A 107 -6.98 -3.22 3.26
C LEU A 107 -5.82 -2.24 3.16
N LEU A 108 -4.70 -2.67 2.59
CA LEU A 108 -3.54 -1.84 2.29
C LEU A 108 -3.40 -1.73 0.78
N PHE A 109 -3.65 -0.54 0.24
CA PHE A 109 -3.43 -0.21 -1.16
C PHE A 109 -2.10 0.50 -1.34
N VAL A 110 -1.43 0.21 -2.44
CA VAL A 110 -0.12 0.80 -2.75
C VAL A 110 -0.08 1.15 -4.23
N ASP A 111 0.43 2.32 -4.55
CA ASP A 111 0.75 2.68 -5.93
C ASP A 111 2.14 2.15 -6.29
N ASN A 112 2.15 0.99 -6.96
CA ASN A 112 3.37 0.24 -7.29
C ASN A 112 3.46 -0.02 -8.80
N PRO A 113 4.66 0.06 -9.41
CA PRO A 113 5.96 0.46 -8.82
C PRO A 113 6.10 1.97 -8.61
N VAL A 114 7.21 2.43 -8.00
CA VAL A 114 7.49 3.87 -7.86
C VAL A 114 7.40 4.58 -9.22
N GLY A 115 6.63 5.66 -9.28
CA GLY A 115 6.27 6.37 -10.52
C GLY A 115 4.82 6.12 -10.97
N THR A 116 4.13 5.18 -10.33
CA THR A 116 2.72 4.87 -10.56
C THR A 116 1.83 5.77 -9.72
N GLY A 117 0.69 6.23 -10.27
CA GLY A 117 -0.33 6.96 -9.50
C GLY A 117 0.25 8.14 -8.72
N TYR A 118 0.10 8.12 -7.39
CA TYR A 118 0.66 9.12 -6.49
C TYR A 118 2.13 8.87 -6.13
N SER A 119 2.66 7.66 -6.30
CA SER A 119 4.08 7.35 -6.07
C SER A 119 4.96 8.05 -7.10
N PHE A 120 6.07 8.65 -6.67
CA PHE A 120 6.90 9.49 -7.54
C PHE A 120 8.40 9.34 -7.27
N VAL A 121 9.18 9.79 -8.23
CA VAL A 121 10.63 9.96 -8.11
C VAL A 121 10.98 11.42 -8.37
N GLU A 122 11.98 11.95 -7.68
CA GLU A 122 12.47 13.31 -7.96
C GLU A 122 13.36 13.36 -9.21
N ASP A 123 13.89 12.20 -9.63
CA ASP A 123 14.65 12.01 -10.87
C ASP A 123 14.11 10.81 -11.64
N LYS A 124 13.75 11.02 -12.92
CA LYS A 124 13.20 9.98 -13.81
C LYS A 124 14.15 8.79 -14.01
N GLN A 125 15.45 8.93 -13.76
CA GLN A 125 16.39 7.81 -13.82
C GLN A 125 16.16 6.76 -12.72
N LEU A 126 15.40 7.13 -11.67
CA LEU A 126 15.09 6.29 -10.51
C LEU A 126 13.83 5.45 -10.68
N PHE A 127 13.10 5.59 -11.80
CA PHE A 127 11.99 4.68 -12.11
C PHE A 127 12.46 3.24 -12.06
N VAL A 128 11.60 2.38 -11.51
CA VAL A 128 11.85 0.95 -11.36
C VAL A 128 12.02 0.30 -12.74
N LYS A 129 13.02 -0.56 -12.88
CA LYS A 129 13.38 -1.22 -14.15
C LYS A 129 13.15 -2.73 -14.12
N THR A 130 12.98 -3.32 -12.94
CA THR A 130 12.82 -4.78 -12.78
C THR A 130 11.82 -5.12 -11.69
N ASP A 131 11.21 -6.31 -11.78
CA ASP A 131 10.32 -6.84 -10.74
C ASP A 131 11.05 -6.97 -9.38
N ASN A 132 12.35 -7.27 -9.39
CA ASN A 132 13.18 -7.36 -8.18
C ASN A 132 13.38 -5.99 -7.50
N GLU A 133 13.57 -4.93 -8.30
CA GLU A 133 13.62 -3.57 -7.77
C GLU A 133 12.26 -3.17 -7.17
N ALA A 134 11.15 -3.47 -7.85
CA ALA A 134 9.80 -3.24 -7.32
C ALA A 134 9.58 -3.97 -5.99
N ALA A 135 9.97 -5.25 -5.92
CA ALA A 135 9.85 -6.06 -4.71
C ALA A 135 10.73 -5.54 -3.56
N THR A 136 11.92 -5.02 -3.86
CA THR A 136 12.80 -4.39 -2.87
C THR A 136 12.15 -3.13 -2.31
N ASP A 137 11.64 -2.26 -3.17
CA ASP A 137 10.94 -1.02 -2.79
C ASP A 137 9.69 -1.32 -1.93
N LEU A 138 8.87 -2.29 -2.36
CA LEU A 138 7.71 -2.78 -1.59
C LEU A 138 8.11 -3.40 -0.24
N THR A 139 9.24 -4.10 -0.17
CA THR A 139 9.73 -4.68 1.10
C THR A 139 10.11 -3.57 2.08
N THR A 140 10.82 -2.53 1.61
CA THR A 140 11.14 -1.35 2.43
C THR A 140 9.87 -0.65 2.92
N LEU A 141 8.86 -0.51 2.06
CA LEU A 141 7.55 0.04 2.45
C LEU A 141 6.91 -0.77 3.58
N LEU A 142 6.91 -2.11 3.47
CA LEU A 142 6.37 -2.98 4.51
C LEU A 142 7.17 -2.89 5.81
N GLU A 143 8.50 -2.80 5.75
CA GLU A 143 9.34 -2.60 6.93
C GLU A 143 8.96 -1.31 7.66
N GLU A 144 8.82 -0.22 6.93
CA GLU A 144 8.47 1.09 7.49
C GLU A 144 7.06 1.13 8.12
N ILE A 145 6.08 0.47 7.50
CA ILE A 145 4.70 0.40 8.01
C ILE A 145 4.59 -0.56 9.21
N PHE A 146 5.09 -1.78 9.10
CA PHE A 146 4.84 -2.83 10.09
C PHE A 146 5.77 -2.74 11.31
N ASN A 147 7.04 -2.37 11.13
CA ASN A 147 8.00 -2.39 12.26
C ASN A 147 7.67 -1.34 13.33
N ARG A 148 6.94 -0.29 12.97
CA ARG A 148 6.53 0.80 13.86
C ARG A 148 5.18 0.57 14.55
N ASN A 149 4.44 -0.48 14.17
CA ASN A 149 3.07 -0.69 14.64
C ASN A 149 2.83 -2.14 15.07
N GLU A 150 3.02 -2.44 16.36
CA GLU A 150 2.79 -3.77 16.93
C GLU A 150 1.37 -4.31 16.74
N SER A 151 0.37 -3.44 16.53
CA SER A 151 -1.00 -3.88 16.24
C SER A 151 -1.10 -4.52 14.86
N LEU A 152 -0.36 -4.02 13.87
CA LEU A 152 -0.28 -4.61 12.53
C LEU A 152 0.47 -5.95 12.55
N GLN A 153 1.53 -6.06 13.36
CA GLN A 153 2.35 -7.28 13.44
C GLN A 153 1.59 -8.51 13.95
N LYS A 154 0.46 -8.30 14.65
CA LYS A 154 -0.41 -9.38 15.13
C LYS A 154 -1.32 -9.95 14.03
N SER A 155 -1.58 -9.17 12.99
CA SER A 155 -2.42 -9.52 11.85
C SER A 155 -1.60 -10.26 10.78
N PRO A 156 -2.10 -11.37 10.22
CA PRO A 156 -1.46 -12.01 9.07
C PRO A 156 -1.62 -11.13 7.83
N LEU A 157 -0.52 -10.93 7.11
CA LEU A 157 -0.48 -10.20 5.83
C LEU A 157 -0.67 -11.18 4.67
N TYR A 158 -1.69 -10.94 3.86
CA TYR A 158 -1.89 -11.60 2.58
C TYR A 158 -1.54 -10.63 1.46
N ILE A 159 -0.70 -11.07 0.52
CA ILE A 159 -0.33 -10.29 -0.66
C ILE A 159 -1.19 -10.76 -1.81
N VAL A 160 -2.03 -9.87 -2.35
CA VAL A 160 -2.95 -10.17 -3.43
C VAL A 160 -2.56 -9.33 -4.64
N GLY A 161 -2.31 -9.98 -5.77
CA GLY A 161 -1.97 -9.31 -7.02
C GLY A 161 -2.97 -9.60 -8.11
N GLU A 162 -3.25 -8.62 -8.96
CA GLU A 162 -4.11 -8.76 -10.13
C GLU A 162 -3.34 -8.44 -11.43
N SER A 163 -3.57 -9.19 -12.52
CA SER A 163 -2.92 -8.96 -13.81
C SER A 163 -1.37 -9.02 -13.67
N TYR A 164 -0.62 -8.02 -14.15
CA TYR A 164 0.83 -7.94 -13.91
C TYR A 164 1.18 -7.84 -12.41
N GLY A 165 0.24 -7.39 -11.58
CA GLY A 165 0.34 -7.34 -10.11
C GLY A 165 0.62 -8.72 -9.51
N GLY A 166 0.23 -9.81 -10.20
CA GLY A 166 0.62 -11.16 -9.80
C GLY A 166 2.13 -11.39 -9.81
N LYS A 167 2.88 -10.86 -10.79
CA LYS A 167 4.35 -10.91 -10.81
C LYS A 167 4.95 -10.13 -9.65
N PHE A 168 4.40 -8.95 -9.34
CA PHE A 168 4.82 -8.18 -8.17
C PHE A 168 4.51 -8.93 -6.88
N ALA A 169 3.34 -9.56 -6.76
CA ALA A 169 2.92 -10.28 -5.56
C ALA A 169 3.83 -11.49 -5.26
N VAL A 170 4.17 -12.31 -6.26
CA VAL A 170 5.08 -13.46 -6.04
C VAL A 170 6.51 -13.02 -5.73
N THR A 171 7.00 -11.98 -6.42
CA THR A 171 8.37 -11.48 -6.22
C THR A 171 8.49 -10.80 -4.84
N LEU A 172 7.48 -10.01 -4.45
CA LEU A 172 7.37 -9.46 -3.10
C LEU A 172 7.25 -10.56 -2.05
N GLY A 173 6.43 -11.59 -2.26
CA GLY A 173 6.28 -12.69 -1.32
C GLY A 173 7.62 -13.35 -0.97
N LEU A 174 8.47 -13.59 -1.98
CA LEU A 174 9.82 -14.11 -1.77
C LEU A 174 10.74 -13.10 -1.08
N SER A 175 10.70 -11.83 -1.47
CA SER A 175 11.53 -10.77 -0.86
C SER A 175 11.17 -10.54 0.62
N ALA A 176 9.88 -10.46 0.92
CA ALA A 176 9.35 -10.30 2.27
C ALA A 176 9.68 -11.52 3.15
N LEU A 177 9.56 -12.75 2.64
CA LEU A 177 9.94 -13.95 3.38
C LEU A 177 11.42 -13.89 3.82
N LYS A 178 12.32 -13.53 2.89
CA LYS A 178 13.75 -13.35 3.21
C LYS A 178 13.98 -12.26 4.25
N ALA A 179 13.26 -11.14 4.17
CA ALA A 179 13.36 -10.05 5.14
C ALA A 179 12.84 -10.46 6.53
N ILE A 180 11.79 -11.29 6.60
CA ILE A 180 11.25 -11.86 7.85
C ILE A 180 12.28 -12.81 8.48
N GLU A 181 12.85 -13.73 7.70
CA GLU A 181 13.88 -14.67 8.16
C GLU A 181 15.15 -13.96 8.66
N ALA A 182 15.49 -12.83 8.04
CA ALA A 182 16.60 -11.96 8.46
C ALA A 182 16.26 -11.06 9.67
N GLY A 183 15.02 -11.09 10.17
CA GLY A 183 14.56 -10.25 11.28
C GLY A 183 14.39 -8.77 10.95
N LYS A 184 14.42 -8.39 9.67
CA LYS A 184 14.26 -7.00 9.19
C LYS A 184 12.81 -6.58 9.08
N LEU A 185 11.94 -7.50 8.65
CA LEU A 185 10.51 -7.27 8.52
C LEU A 185 9.74 -8.03 9.61
N LYS A 186 9.07 -7.30 10.50
CA LYS A 186 8.25 -7.87 11.58
C LYS A 186 6.81 -8.03 11.12
N VAL A 187 6.53 -9.08 10.35
CA VAL A 187 5.17 -9.42 9.93
C VAL A 187 4.96 -10.93 9.93
N LYS A 188 3.70 -11.35 10.11
CA LYS A 188 3.29 -12.74 9.85
C LYS A 188 2.81 -12.83 8.41
N LEU A 189 3.57 -13.47 7.53
CA LEU A 189 3.11 -13.71 6.16
C LEU A 189 2.04 -14.82 6.17
N GLY A 190 0.82 -14.46 5.75
CA GLY A 190 -0.32 -15.37 5.66
C GLY A 190 -0.40 -16.10 4.32
N GLY A 191 0.04 -15.47 3.23
CA GLY A 191 0.09 -16.09 1.91
C GLY A 191 0.15 -15.09 0.77
N VAL A 192 0.20 -15.64 -0.45
CA VAL A 192 0.14 -14.89 -1.72
C VAL A 192 -1.03 -15.43 -2.54
N ALA A 193 -1.88 -14.55 -3.07
CA ALA A 193 -2.99 -14.90 -3.95
C ALA A 193 -2.91 -14.11 -5.26
N LEU A 194 -3.29 -14.76 -6.36
CA LEU A 194 -3.13 -14.24 -7.72
C LEU A 194 -4.51 -14.22 -8.40
N GLY A 195 -5.03 -13.03 -8.67
CA GLY A 195 -6.23 -12.82 -9.49
C GLY A 195 -5.82 -12.59 -10.94
N ASP A 196 -6.37 -13.37 -11.86
CA ASP A 196 -6.25 -13.21 -13.32
C ASP A 196 -4.86 -12.75 -13.79
N SER A 197 -3.84 -13.40 -13.25
CA SER A 197 -2.47 -12.87 -13.26
C SER A 197 -1.69 -13.27 -14.50
N TRP A 198 -0.91 -12.32 -15.03
CA TRP A 198 0.03 -12.57 -16.12
C TRP A 198 1.34 -13.13 -15.57
N ILE A 199 1.44 -14.44 -15.34
CA ILE A 199 2.62 -15.07 -14.69
C ILE A 199 3.60 -15.67 -15.70
N SER A 200 3.13 -16.62 -16.50
CA SER A 200 3.93 -17.28 -17.56
C SER A 200 3.45 -16.81 -18.93
N PRO A 201 4.22 -15.94 -19.61
CA PRO A 201 3.91 -15.53 -20.99
C PRO A 201 4.01 -16.66 -22.01
N GLU A 202 4.60 -17.81 -21.65
CA GLU A 202 4.65 -18.98 -22.52
C GLU A 202 3.40 -19.86 -22.37
N ASP A 203 2.82 -19.91 -21.16
CA ASP A 203 1.69 -20.78 -20.82
C ASP A 203 0.33 -20.06 -20.79
N PHE A 204 0.24 -18.83 -21.33
CA PHE A 204 -1.02 -18.07 -21.29
C PHE A 204 -2.08 -18.67 -22.22
N VAL A 205 -3.32 -18.69 -21.76
CA VAL A 205 -4.49 -19.08 -22.56
C VAL A 205 -5.04 -17.81 -23.22
N VAL A 206 -5.22 -17.84 -24.55
CA VAL A 206 -5.88 -16.79 -25.34
C VAL A 206 -7.39 -16.94 -25.25
#